data_AF-A0A838RP21-F1
#
_entry.id   AF-A0A838RP21-F1
#
_cell.length_a   1.000
_cell.length_b   1.000
_cell.length_c   1.000
_cell.angle_alpha   90.00
_cell.angle_beta   90.00
_cell.angle_gamma   90.00
#
_symmetry.space_group_name_H-M   'P 1'
#
loop_
_entity.id
_entity.type
_entity.pdbx_description
1 polymer ?
#
loop_
_entity_poly.entity_id
_entity_poly.type
_entity_poly.pdbx_seq_one_letter_code
_entity_poly.pdbx_strand_id
1 'polypeptide(L)'
;MELPGNVQPFAALPLPRLAVQDRVKRQPLKIRLQELYDTADWMDAETAAASEPQQWGNRMRSIRLALITAHGLTNDDTLTVDGLLHLLGMVGSGKSTLYTVLAVYLARQEQRVVIVQSDVASLLQLEEVFESLRRADPRIVAVPLVGRSTRLVHLNRLHVADAGSTLSDKPHPGYRMLSTICPLDGLRQDVDPIPPAEEPCTRLYPIVKGQEGACDCPFLPVCPVHLPTRELASTSIWLATPASLLAARPQAPLIEEEMRYVELAMRHADGILVDEADLVQVQFDDRFAPTEGLVGRYEGWLDRLAQQVMRQIYRPGRPLVGRAKGLD
;
A
#
# COMPACT_ATOMS: atom_id res chain seq x y z
N MET A 1 30.92 11.80 -6.92
CA MET A 1 30.65 10.40 -7.30
C MET A 1 30.63 10.27 -8.82
N GLU A 2 31.67 9.70 -9.42
CA GLU A 2 31.61 9.28 -10.83
C GLU A 2 30.78 8.00 -10.89
N LEU A 3 29.52 8.14 -11.27
CA LEU A 3 28.66 7.01 -11.58
C LEU A 3 29.09 6.42 -12.95
N PRO A 4 28.94 5.10 -13.16
CA PRO A 4 29.10 4.51 -14.48
C PRO A 4 28.28 5.28 -15.53
N GLY A 5 28.80 5.43 -16.75
CA GLY A 5 28.15 6.28 -17.78
C GLY A 5 26.72 5.87 -18.13
N ASN A 6 26.37 4.59 -17.96
CA ASN A 6 25.01 4.06 -18.12
C ASN A 6 24.07 4.36 -16.94
N VAL A 7 24.57 4.85 -15.81
CA VAL A 7 23.80 5.15 -14.59
C VAL A 7 23.53 6.65 -14.44
N GLN A 8 24.45 7.49 -14.92
CA GLN A 8 24.34 8.95 -14.85
C GLN A 8 23.01 9.52 -15.37
N PRO A 9 22.43 9.03 -16.49
CA PRO A 9 21.15 9.55 -16.98
C PRO A 9 20.00 9.34 -15.98
N PHE A 10 20.00 8.23 -15.24
CA PHE A 10 18.95 7.93 -14.26
C PHE A 10 19.08 8.76 -12.99
N ALA A 11 20.32 8.99 -12.55
CA ALA A 11 20.60 9.82 -11.38
C ALA A 11 20.20 11.29 -11.58
N ALA A 12 20.20 11.77 -12.84
CA ALA A 12 19.82 13.13 -13.18
C ALA A 12 18.29 13.34 -13.27
N LEU A 13 17.49 12.28 -13.24
CA LEU A 13 16.03 12.40 -13.30
C LEU A 13 15.47 12.98 -11.98
N PRO A 14 14.40 13.79 -12.06
CA PRO A 14 13.77 14.34 -10.87
C PRO A 14 13.19 13.22 -10.00
N LEU A 15 13.44 13.30 -8.69
CA LEU A 15 12.81 12.42 -7.71
C LEU A 15 11.34 12.86 -7.50
N PRO A 16 10.34 11.99 -7.75
CA PRO A 16 8.96 12.31 -7.46
C PRO A 16 8.75 12.27 -5.93
N ARG A 17 8.74 13.45 -5.31
CA ARG A 17 8.51 13.60 -3.87
C ARG A 17 7.04 13.87 -3.59
N LEU A 18 6.49 13.18 -2.59
CA LEU A 18 5.21 13.57 -2.00
C LEU A 18 5.51 14.41 -0.76
N ALA A 19 5.23 15.71 -0.85
CA ALA A 19 5.35 16.61 0.29
C ALA A 19 4.31 16.26 1.34
N VAL A 20 4.74 16.07 2.58
CA VAL A 20 3.84 15.79 3.69
C VAL A 20 3.01 17.03 4.00
N GLN A 21 1.69 16.83 4.07
CA GLN A 21 0.76 17.89 4.44
C GLN A 21 0.48 17.87 5.93
N ASP A 22 0.18 19.04 6.50
CA ASP A 22 -0.42 19.12 7.82
C ASP A 22 -1.83 18.54 7.80
N ARG A 23 -2.27 18.05 8.95
CA ARG A 23 -3.61 17.47 9.08
C ARG A 23 -4.65 18.59 8.96
N VAL A 24 -5.33 18.65 7.82
CA VAL A 24 -6.44 19.59 7.59
C VAL A 24 -7.77 18.93 7.94
N LYS A 25 -8.68 19.67 8.59
CA LYS A 25 -10.06 19.24 8.79
C LYS A 25 -10.76 19.14 7.43
N ARG A 26 -11.22 17.94 7.06
CA ARG A 26 -11.93 17.71 5.80
C ARG A 26 -13.38 18.17 5.91
N GLN A 27 -13.93 18.62 4.79
CA GLN A 27 -15.36 18.89 4.68
C GLN A 27 -16.13 17.55 4.54
N PRO A 28 -17.37 17.47 5.02
CA PRO A 28 -18.19 16.29 4.82
C PRO A 28 -18.33 15.94 3.34
N LEU A 29 -18.17 14.66 2.99
CA LEU A 29 -18.44 14.18 1.64
C LEU A 29 -19.96 14.05 1.50
N LYS A 30 -20.52 14.70 0.48
CA LYS A 30 -21.96 14.61 0.15
C LYS A 30 -22.08 14.21 -1.30
N ILE A 31 -22.57 13.01 -1.54
CA ILE A 31 -22.54 12.38 -2.87
C ILE A 31 -23.94 11.88 -3.18
N ARG A 32 -24.51 12.33 -4.29
CA ARG A 32 -25.83 11.85 -4.72
C ARG A 32 -25.69 10.47 -5.34
N LEU A 33 -26.65 9.59 -5.08
CA LEU A 33 -26.72 8.27 -5.71
C LEU A 33 -26.71 8.36 -7.23
N GLN A 34 -27.33 9.40 -7.80
CA GLN A 34 -27.31 9.63 -9.23
C GLN A 34 -25.88 9.79 -9.78
N GLU A 35 -24.99 10.49 -9.08
CA GLU A 35 -23.58 10.66 -9.49
C GLU A 35 -22.83 9.32 -9.49
N LEU A 36 -23.19 8.43 -8.56
CA LEU A 36 -22.65 7.07 -8.52
C LEU A 36 -23.23 6.20 -9.63
N TYR A 37 -24.51 6.34 -9.97
CA TYR A 37 -25.12 5.64 -11.12
C TYR A 37 -24.47 6.07 -12.43
N ASP A 38 -24.30 7.36 -12.65
CA ASP A 38 -23.65 7.90 -13.85
C ASP A 38 -22.19 7.44 -13.94
N THR A 39 -21.49 7.37 -12.80
CA THR A 39 -20.12 6.84 -12.73
C THR A 39 -20.07 5.34 -13.06
N ALA A 40 -21.01 4.55 -12.53
CA ALA A 40 -21.07 3.12 -12.77
C ALA A 40 -21.41 2.79 -14.23
N ASP A 41 -22.33 3.53 -14.85
CA ASP A 41 -22.66 3.39 -16.27
C ASP A 41 -21.47 3.78 -17.16
N TRP A 42 -20.74 4.83 -16.78
CA TRP A 42 -19.50 5.19 -17.45
C TRP A 42 -18.45 4.07 -17.33
N MET A 43 -18.25 3.49 -16.14
CA MET A 43 -17.32 2.37 -15.95
C MET A 43 -17.67 1.18 -16.86
N ASP A 44 -18.96 0.81 -16.92
CA ASP A 44 -19.43 -0.29 -17.77
C ASP A 44 -19.20 0.00 -19.26
N ALA A 45 -19.37 1.26 -19.69
CA ALA A 45 -19.13 1.66 -21.07
C ALA A 45 -17.64 1.54 -21.45
N GLU A 46 -16.73 1.97 -20.57
CA GLU A 46 -15.29 1.92 -20.83
C GLU A 46 -14.72 0.49 -20.80
N THR A 47 -15.34 -0.42 -20.06
CA THR A 47 -14.94 -1.83 -20.03
C THR A 47 -15.85 -2.75 -20.84
N ALA A 48 -16.67 -2.21 -21.76
CA ALA A 48 -17.61 -3.01 -22.54
C ALA A 48 -16.94 -4.09 -23.41
N ALA A 49 -15.67 -3.88 -23.78
CA ALA A 49 -14.86 -4.82 -24.55
C ALA A 49 -14.17 -5.90 -23.68
N ALA A 50 -14.36 -5.88 -22.36
CA ALA A 50 -13.84 -6.93 -21.48
C ALA A 50 -14.58 -8.25 -21.75
N SER A 51 -13.87 -9.37 -21.58
CA SER A 51 -14.42 -10.73 -21.73
C SER A 51 -15.59 -11.00 -20.78
N GLU A 52 -15.54 -10.40 -19.59
CA GLU A 52 -16.59 -10.51 -18.57
C GLU A 52 -17.08 -9.12 -18.16
N PRO A 53 -18.24 -8.66 -18.69
CA PRO A 53 -18.83 -7.38 -18.32
C PRO A 53 -19.21 -7.36 -16.84
N GLN A 54 -18.72 -6.36 -16.13
CA GLN A 54 -18.87 -6.22 -14.68
C GLN A 54 -20.25 -5.71 -14.25
N GLN A 55 -20.98 -5.04 -15.14
CA GLN A 55 -22.34 -4.54 -14.92
C GLN A 55 -22.48 -3.71 -13.64
N TRP A 56 -21.52 -2.81 -13.37
CA TRP A 56 -21.56 -1.93 -12.20
C TRP A 56 -22.86 -1.11 -12.14
N GLY A 57 -23.37 -0.62 -13.27
CA GLY A 57 -24.62 0.14 -13.34
C GLY A 57 -25.83 -0.66 -12.85
N ASN A 58 -25.94 -1.94 -13.22
CA ASN A 58 -26.99 -2.83 -12.73
C ASN A 58 -26.81 -3.12 -11.24
N ARG A 59 -25.58 -3.43 -10.82
CA ARG A 59 -25.25 -3.72 -9.42
C ARG A 59 -25.43 -2.51 -8.51
N MET A 60 -25.19 -1.29 -8.99
CA MET A 60 -25.42 -0.07 -8.21
C MET A 60 -26.90 0.25 -8.05
N ARG A 61 -27.71 0.06 -9.10
CA ARG A 61 -29.16 0.30 -9.04
C ARG A 61 -29.91 -0.70 -8.15
N SER A 62 -29.34 -1.87 -7.89
CA SER A 62 -29.93 -2.81 -6.92
C SER A 62 -29.67 -2.41 -5.46
N ILE A 63 -28.74 -1.47 -5.20
CA ILE A 63 -28.44 -0.97 -3.87
C ILE A 63 -29.51 0.05 -3.46
N ARG A 64 -30.08 -0.16 -2.27
CA ARG A 64 -30.98 0.80 -1.63
C ARG A 64 -30.28 1.37 -0.39
N LEU A 65 -30.04 2.68 -0.39
CA LEU A 65 -29.54 3.37 0.80
C LEU A 65 -30.71 3.78 1.68
N ALA A 66 -30.60 3.46 2.96
CA ALA A 66 -31.54 3.88 3.97
C ALA A 66 -30.78 4.32 5.23
N LEU A 67 -31.15 5.48 5.76
CA LEU A 67 -30.68 5.98 7.04
C LEU A 67 -31.46 5.33 8.18
N ILE A 68 -30.74 4.93 9.21
CA ILE A 68 -31.33 4.45 10.47
C ILE A 68 -31.70 5.68 11.29
N THR A 69 -32.99 5.90 11.48
CA THR A 69 -33.55 6.98 12.32
C THR A 69 -34.25 6.41 13.55
N ALA A 70 -34.60 7.27 14.51
CA ALA A 70 -35.39 6.87 15.68
C ALA A 70 -36.76 6.23 15.32
N HIS A 71 -37.27 6.50 14.12
CA HIS A 71 -38.55 5.99 13.62
C HIS A 71 -38.40 4.82 12.64
N GLY A 72 -37.19 4.29 12.46
CA GLY A 72 -36.88 3.20 11.54
C GLY A 72 -36.03 3.64 10.34
N LEU A 73 -36.10 2.86 9.26
CA LEU A 73 -35.33 3.09 8.04
C LEU A 73 -36.01 4.14 7.15
N THR A 74 -35.30 5.21 6.83
CA THR A 74 -35.75 6.24 5.88
C THR A 74 -34.85 6.20 4.65
N ASN A 75 -35.44 6.12 3.46
CA ASN A 75 -34.66 6.17 2.22
C ASN A 75 -33.97 7.51 2.09
N ASP A 76 -32.73 7.48 1.63
CA ASP A 76 -31.95 8.67 1.32
C ASP A 76 -31.31 8.48 -0.06
N ASP A 77 -31.29 9.56 -0.84
CA ASP A 77 -30.67 9.61 -2.16
C ASP A 77 -29.24 10.16 -2.11
N THR A 78 -28.79 10.60 -0.93
CA THR A 78 -27.49 11.22 -0.74
C THR A 78 -26.67 10.46 0.30
N LEU A 79 -25.53 9.93 -0.13
CA LEU A 79 -24.52 9.37 0.76
C LEU A 79 -23.73 10.53 1.41
N THR A 80 -23.97 10.78 2.69
CA THR A 80 -23.24 11.77 3.47
C THR A 80 -22.25 11.10 4.41
N VAL A 81 -20.96 11.43 4.28
CA VAL A 81 -19.89 11.03 5.20
C VAL A 81 -19.38 12.25 5.95
N ASP A 82 -19.81 12.39 7.20
CA ASP A 82 -19.31 13.41 8.14
C ASP A 82 -18.64 12.69 9.33
N GLY A 83 -17.31 12.59 9.28
CA GLY A 83 -16.55 11.79 10.24
C GLY A 83 -16.63 10.30 9.93
N LEU A 84 -17.44 9.56 10.70
CA LEU A 84 -17.53 8.10 10.63
C LEU A 84 -18.94 7.68 10.18
N LEU A 85 -19.01 6.90 9.11
CA LEU A 85 -20.24 6.29 8.61
C LEU A 85 -20.11 4.77 8.63
N HIS A 86 -21.04 4.08 9.30
CA HIS A 86 -21.14 2.62 9.23
C HIS A 86 -22.15 2.21 8.16
N LEU A 87 -21.66 1.56 7.11
CA LEU A 87 -22.51 0.98 6.07
C LEU A 87 -22.85 -0.47 6.43
N LEU A 88 -24.10 -0.71 6.82
CA LEU A 88 -24.59 -2.06 7.12
C LEU A 88 -25.23 -2.68 5.88
N GLY A 89 -24.91 -3.93 5.59
CA GLY A 89 -25.52 -4.67 4.49
C GLY A 89 -25.16 -6.15 4.53
N MET A 90 -26.08 -7.01 4.11
CA MET A 90 -25.84 -8.46 4.01
C MET A 90 -24.67 -8.80 3.07
N VAL A 91 -24.13 -10.00 3.18
CA VAL A 91 -23.19 -10.53 2.19
C VAL A 91 -23.87 -10.52 0.81
N GLY A 92 -23.17 -10.00 -0.20
CA GLY A 92 -23.73 -9.85 -1.55
C GLY A 92 -24.66 -8.64 -1.75
N SER A 93 -24.85 -7.76 -0.76
CA SER A 93 -25.71 -6.57 -0.88
C SER A 93 -25.13 -5.44 -1.76
N GLY A 94 -24.01 -5.67 -2.45
CA GLY A 94 -23.38 -4.68 -3.32
C GLY A 94 -22.42 -3.69 -2.64
N LYS A 95 -22.02 -3.89 -1.38
CA LYS A 95 -21.08 -2.99 -0.67
C LYS A 95 -19.77 -2.78 -1.42
N SER A 96 -19.15 -3.87 -1.89
CA SER A 96 -17.91 -3.78 -2.66
C SER A 96 -18.12 -3.04 -3.98
N THR A 97 -19.26 -3.23 -4.67
CA THR A 97 -19.62 -2.42 -5.85
C THR A 97 -19.69 -0.94 -5.51
N LEU A 98 -20.38 -0.59 -4.42
CA LEU A 98 -20.48 0.79 -3.94
C LEU A 98 -19.10 1.39 -3.68
N TYR A 99 -18.22 0.66 -3.00
CA TYR A 99 -16.87 1.13 -2.70
C TYR A 99 -16.03 1.34 -3.96
N THR A 100 -16.08 0.41 -4.91
CA THR A 100 -15.34 0.55 -6.18
C THR A 100 -15.84 1.76 -6.97
N VAL A 101 -17.15 1.92 -7.13
CA VAL A 101 -17.74 3.04 -7.88
C VAL A 101 -17.49 4.37 -7.16
N LEU A 102 -17.62 4.39 -5.83
CA LEU A 102 -17.31 5.56 -5.02
C LEU A 102 -15.84 5.97 -5.16
N ALA A 103 -14.92 5.01 -5.16
CA ALA A 103 -13.50 5.30 -5.32
C ALA A 103 -13.18 5.89 -6.70
N VAL A 104 -13.80 5.36 -7.77
CA VAL A 104 -13.69 5.95 -9.12
C VAL A 104 -14.26 7.37 -9.13
N TYR A 105 -15.45 7.57 -8.55
CA TYR A 105 -16.08 8.89 -8.48
C TYR A 105 -15.16 9.91 -7.81
N LEU A 106 -14.64 9.60 -6.62
CA LEU A 106 -13.72 10.46 -5.87
C LEU A 106 -12.43 10.73 -6.65
N ALA A 107 -11.85 9.71 -7.28
CA ALA A 107 -10.65 9.85 -8.10
C ALA A 107 -10.84 10.80 -9.28
N ARG A 108 -12.01 10.77 -9.92
CA ARG A 108 -12.37 11.70 -11.02
C ARG A 108 -12.59 13.14 -10.55
N GLN A 109 -12.81 13.35 -9.25
CA GLN A 109 -12.84 14.66 -8.60
C GLN A 109 -11.48 15.08 -8.02
N GLU A 110 -10.41 14.35 -8.34
CA GLU A 110 -9.06 14.56 -7.80
C GLU A 110 -8.98 14.44 -6.26
N GLN A 111 -9.98 13.80 -5.67
CA GLN A 111 -10.01 13.48 -4.25
C GLN A 111 -9.30 12.17 -3.99
N ARG A 112 -8.50 12.14 -2.92
CA ARG A 112 -7.72 10.96 -2.58
C ARG A 112 -8.51 10.04 -1.66
N VAL A 113 -8.70 8.81 -2.08
CA VAL A 113 -9.39 7.76 -1.32
C VAL A 113 -8.41 6.65 -0.94
N VAL A 114 -8.51 6.19 0.31
CA VAL A 114 -7.81 5.00 0.78
C VAL A 114 -8.83 3.89 0.92
N ILE A 115 -8.60 2.75 0.29
CA ILE A 115 -9.43 1.55 0.43
C ILE A 115 -8.65 0.53 1.24
N VAL A 116 -9.24 0.10 2.36
CA VAL A 116 -8.66 -0.90 3.25
C VAL A 116 -9.36 -2.24 2.99
N GLN A 117 -8.59 -3.20 2.49
CA GLN A 117 -9.01 -4.58 2.26
C GLN A 117 -8.39 -5.51 3.30
N SER A 118 -9.06 -6.63 3.61
CA SER A 118 -8.61 -7.58 4.62
C SER A 118 -7.35 -8.36 4.23
N ASP A 119 -7.11 -8.54 2.92
CA ASP A 119 -5.94 -9.22 2.39
C ASP A 119 -5.39 -8.61 1.08
N VAL A 120 -4.20 -9.06 0.68
CA VAL A 120 -3.48 -8.54 -0.50
C VAL A 120 -4.04 -9.09 -1.82
N ALA A 121 -4.68 -10.26 -1.84
CA ALA A 121 -5.26 -10.80 -3.07
C ALA A 121 -6.47 -9.95 -3.51
N SER A 122 -7.41 -9.66 -2.61
CA SER A 122 -8.54 -8.76 -2.89
C SER A 122 -8.08 -7.35 -3.27
N LEU A 123 -6.99 -6.89 -2.65
CA LEU A 123 -6.33 -5.62 -2.97
C LEU A 123 -5.82 -5.59 -4.42
N LEU A 124 -5.13 -6.65 -4.88
CA LEU A 124 -4.61 -6.76 -6.25
C LEU A 124 -5.72 -6.91 -7.29
N GLN A 125 -6.79 -7.65 -6.98
CA GLN A 125 -7.98 -7.72 -7.85
C GLN A 125 -8.60 -6.33 -8.06
N LEU A 126 -8.64 -5.52 -7.01
CA LEU A 126 -9.16 -4.16 -7.12
C LEU A 126 -8.20 -3.23 -7.90
N GLU A 127 -6.90 -3.43 -7.77
CA GLU A 127 -5.89 -2.75 -8.59
C GLU A 127 -6.06 -3.06 -10.08
N GLU A 128 -6.32 -4.32 -10.44
CA GLU A 128 -6.61 -4.72 -11.82
C GLU A 128 -7.84 -4.00 -12.38
N VAL A 129 -8.92 -3.90 -11.59
CA VAL A 129 -10.12 -3.15 -11.98
C VAL A 129 -9.78 -1.69 -12.26
N PHE A 130 -9.05 -1.01 -11.39
CA PHE A 130 -8.70 0.39 -11.59
C PHE A 130 -7.72 0.61 -12.75
N GLU A 131 -6.74 -0.28 -12.93
CA GLU A 131 -5.81 -0.19 -14.07
C GLU A 131 -6.55 -0.40 -15.40
N SER A 132 -7.60 -1.22 -15.44
CA SER A 132 -8.46 -1.36 -16.64
C SER A 132 -9.13 -0.05 -17.03
N LEU A 133 -9.50 0.79 -16.06
CA LEU A 133 -10.15 2.09 -16.24
C LEU A 133 -9.15 3.24 -16.48
N ARG A 134 -7.89 3.07 -16.09
CA ARG A 134 -6.82 4.08 -16.22
C ARG A 134 -6.63 4.59 -17.65
N ARG A 135 -6.89 3.75 -18.66
CA ARG A 135 -6.78 4.16 -20.07
C ARG A 135 -7.86 5.16 -20.47
N ALA A 136 -9.04 5.05 -19.89
CA ALA A 136 -10.16 5.97 -20.14
C ALA A 136 -10.02 7.26 -19.35
N ASP A 137 -9.52 7.18 -18.11
CA ASP A 137 -9.25 8.35 -17.28
C ASP A 137 -7.89 8.22 -16.57
N PRO A 138 -6.87 9.01 -16.96
CA PRO A 138 -5.53 8.93 -16.38
C PRO A 138 -5.48 9.34 -14.90
N ARG A 139 -6.57 9.92 -14.35
CA ARG A 139 -6.68 10.24 -12.92
C ARG A 139 -6.99 9.01 -12.07
N ILE A 140 -7.49 7.93 -12.68
CA ILE A 140 -7.75 6.66 -12.00
C ILE A 140 -6.44 5.87 -11.96
N VAL A 141 -5.68 6.09 -10.88
CA VAL A 141 -4.46 5.33 -10.62
C VAL A 141 -4.53 4.79 -9.21
N ALA A 142 -4.50 3.46 -9.11
CA ALA A 142 -4.53 2.75 -7.85
C ALA A 142 -3.15 2.22 -7.49
N VAL A 143 -2.71 2.48 -6.26
CA VAL A 143 -1.41 2.03 -5.76
C VAL A 143 -1.61 1.04 -4.63
N PRO A 144 -1.11 -0.20 -4.77
CA PRO A 144 -1.16 -1.18 -3.70
C PRO A 144 -0.01 -0.94 -2.71
N LEU A 145 -0.37 -0.64 -1.47
CA LEU A 145 0.56 -0.47 -0.36
C LEU A 145 0.92 -1.85 0.20
N VAL A 146 2.01 -2.42 -0.30
CA VAL A 146 2.52 -3.71 0.15
C VAL A 146 3.89 -3.55 0.80
N GLY A 147 4.04 -4.12 2.00
CA GLY A 147 5.30 -4.12 2.74
C GLY A 147 6.44 -4.77 1.94
N ARG A 148 7.64 -4.17 1.99
CA ARG A 148 8.79 -4.64 1.19
C ARG A 148 9.19 -6.07 1.52
N SER A 149 9.23 -6.42 2.81
CA SER A 149 9.68 -7.74 3.27
C SER A 149 8.72 -8.88 2.91
N THR A 150 7.44 -8.60 2.72
CA THR A 150 6.44 -9.62 2.34
C THR A 150 6.15 -9.62 0.84
N ARG A 151 6.72 -8.68 0.08
CA ARG A 151 6.41 -8.50 -1.34
C ARG A 151 6.68 -9.73 -2.19
N LEU A 152 7.80 -10.42 -1.96
CA LEU A 152 8.12 -11.67 -2.67
C LEU A 152 7.09 -12.77 -2.41
N VAL A 153 6.55 -12.86 -1.19
CA VAL A 153 5.49 -13.81 -0.85
C VAL A 153 4.22 -13.50 -1.65
N HIS A 154 3.83 -12.22 -1.73
CA HIS A 154 2.66 -11.80 -2.49
C HIS A 154 2.85 -11.96 -4.01
N LEU A 155 4.05 -11.70 -4.52
CA LEU A 155 4.42 -11.94 -5.92
C LEU A 155 4.30 -13.42 -6.28
N ASN A 156 4.81 -14.33 -5.44
CA ASN A 156 4.67 -15.77 -5.64
C ASN A 156 3.21 -16.24 -5.59
N ARG A 157 2.39 -15.67 -4.69
CA ARG A 157 0.95 -15.97 -4.65
C ARG A 157 0.25 -15.50 -5.92
N LEU A 158 0.61 -14.33 -6.44
CA LEU A 158 0.08 -13.82 -7.70
C LEU A 158 0.44 -14.76 -8.85
N HIS A 159 1.70 -15.22 -8.95
CA HIS A 159 2.10 -16.22 -9.95
C HIS A 159 1.28 -17.50 -9.89
N VAL A 160 0.99 -18.02 -8.70
CA VAL A 160 0.17 -19.23 -8.53
C VAL A 160 -1.28 -18.98 -8.97
N ALA A 161 -1.86 -17.83 -8.60
CA ALA A 161 -3.22 -17.47 -8.99
C ALA A 161 -3.35 -17.30 -10.51
N ASP A 162 -2.38 -16.62 -11.12
CA ASP A 162 -2.33 -16.31 -12.55
C ASP A 162 -2.10 -17.56 -13.41
N ALA A 163 -1.21 -18.47 -12.97
CA ALA A 163 -0.97 -19.76 -13.64
C ALA A 163 -2.19 -20.69 -13.64
N GLY A 164 -3.10 -20.54 -12.66
CA GLY A 164 -4.38 -21.24 -12.62
C GLY A 164 -5.44 -20.63 -13.52
N SER A 165 -5.22 -19.41 -14.02
CA SER A 165 -6.13 -18.71 -14.92
C SER A 165 -5.71 -18.96 -16.37
N THR A 166 -6.51 -19.73 -17.10
CA THR A 166 -6.29 -20.00 -18.54
C THR A 166 -6.79 -18.87 -19.45
N LEU A 167 -7.15 -17.71 -18.89
CA LEU A 167 -8.08 -16.74 -19.49
C LEU A 167 -7.49 -15.34 -19.77
N SER A 168 -6.25 -15.04 -19.37
CA SER A 168 -5.66 -13.72 -19.62
C SER A 168 -4.35 -13.80 -20.42
N ASP A 169 -4.39 -13.33 -21.67
CA ASP A 169 -3.19 -13.12 -22.49
C ASP A 169 -2.29 -11.98 -21.96
N LYS A 170 -2.77 -11.22 -20.97
CA LYS A 170 -2.06 -10.06 -20.41
C LYS A 170 -1.64 -10.33 -18.97
N PRO A 171 -0.39 -10.00 -18.61
CA PRO A 171 0.08 -10.16 -17.23
C PRO A 171 -0.71 -9.24 -16.29
N HIS A 172 -1.08 -9.74 -15.12
CA HIS A 172 -1.76 -8.96 -14.08
C HIS A 172 -0.94 -7.70 -13.72
N PRO A 173 -1.56 -6.50 -13.65
CA PRO A 173 -0.83 -5.24 -13.43
C PRO A 173 -0.04 -5.19 -12.11
N GLY A 174 -0.56 -5.83 -11.07
CA GLY A 174 0.14 -6.17 -9.83
C GLY A 174 1.57 -6.70 -9.95
N TYR A 175 1.99 -7.37 -11.03
CA TYR A 175 3.39 -7.77 -11.23
C TYR A 175 4.34 -6.56 -11.22
N ARG A 176 3.91 -5.44 -11.82
CA ARG A 176 4.68 -4.19 -11.85
C ARG A 176 4.80 -3.61 -10.45
N MET A 177 3.71 -3.66 -9.68
CA MET A 177 3.64 -3.08 -8.33
C MET A 177 4.36 -3.92 -7.27
N LEU A 178 4.46 -5.23 -7.50
CA LEU A 178 5.13 -6.18 -6.61
C LEU A 178 6.58 -6.47 -7.02
N SER A 179 7.16 -5.67 -7.92
CA SER A 179 8.55 -5.87 -8.34
C SER A 179 9.52 -5.84 -7.14
N THR A 180 10.39 -6.85 -7.11
CA THR A 180 11.50 -6.99 -6.15
C THR A 180 12.87 -6.84 -6.83
N ILE A 181 12.90 -6.39 -8.09
CA ILE A 181 14.11 -6.33 -8.89
C ILE A 181 14.88 -5.06 -8.55
N CYS A 182 16.06 -5.17 -7.94
CA CYS A 182 16.92 -4.03 -7.64
C CYS A 182 17.87 -3.77 -8.81
N PRO A 183 17.82 -2.60 -9.50
CA PRO A 183 18.75 -2.30 -10.60
C PRO A 183 20.23 -2.24 -10.17
N LEU A 184 20.50 -1.97 -8.89
CA LEU A 184 21.86 -2.01 -8.36
C LEU A 184 22.43 -3.42 -8.33
N ASP A 185 21.58 -4.45 -8.19
CA ASP A 185 22.01 -5.85 -8.12
C ASP A 185 22.76 -6.24 -9.40
N GLY A 186 22.24 -5.84 -10.57
CA GLY A 186 22.88 -6.08 -11.87
C GLY A 186 24.17 -5.29 -12.13
N LEU A 187 24.54 -4.35 -11.24
CA LEU A 187 25.80 -3.61 -11.33
C LEU A 187 26.87 -4.13 -10.37
N ARG A 188 26.51 -5.02 -9.45
CA ARG A 188 27.47 -5.56 -8.49
C ARG A 188 28.31 -6.67 -9.12
N GLN A 189 29.49 -6.88 -8.55
CA GLN A 189 30.42 -7.92 -8.96
C GLN A 189 30.46 -9.09 -7.95
N ASP A 190 29.70 -9.01 -6.86
CA ASP A 190 29.56 -10.11 -5.92
C ASP A 190 28.52 -11.12 -6.37
N VAL A 191 28.57 -12.32 -5.78
CA VAL A 191 27.81 -13.50 -6.25
C VAL A 191 26.44 -13.60 -5.59
N ASP A 192 26.24 -12.96 -4.43
CA ASP A 192 25.00 -13.08 -3.66
C ASP A 192 24.01 -11.96 -4.03
N PRO A 193 22.80 -12.30 -4.52
CA PRO A 193 21.78 -11.30 -4.82
C PRO A 193 21.34 -10.53 -3.58
N ILE A 194 21.03 -9.25 -3.75
CA ILE A 194 20.43 -8.45 -2.67
C ILE A 194 19.05 -9.02 -2.31
N PRO A 195 18.82 -9.44 -1.03
CA PRO A 195 17.50 -9.87 -0.61
C PRO A 195 16.45 -8.75 -0.74
N PRO A 196 15.19 -9.07 -1.10
CA PRO A 196 14.12 -8.07 -1.09
C PRO A 196 14.00 -7.38 0.27
N ALA A 197 13.78 -6.07 0.26
CA ALA A 197 13.75 -5.19 1.44
C ALA A 197 15.12 -4.89 2.09
N GLU A 198 16.22 -5.48 1.61
CA GLU A 198 17.58 -5.17 2.05
C GLU A 198 18.34 -4.26 1.07
N GLU A 199 17.63 -3.68 0.08
CA GLU A 199 18.22 -2.80 -0.90
C GLU A 199 18.90 -1.60 -0.22
N PRO A 200 20.15 -1.24 -0.61
CA PRO A 200 20.93 -0.19 0.05
C PRO A 200 20.51 1.22 -0.40
N CYS A 201 19.21 1.49 -0.51
CA CYS A 201 18.66 2.66 -1.19
C CYS A 201 19.11 4.02 -0.65
N THR A 202 19.50 4.10 0.63
CA THR A 202 20.04 5.32 1.29
C THR A 202 21.33 5.04 2.06
N ARG A 203 21.97 3.91 1.77
CA ARG A 203 23.13 3.39 2.52
C ARG A 203 24.30 3.09 1.58
N LEU A 204 24.40 3.79 0.45
CA LEU A 204 25.57 3.71 -0.42
C LEU A 204 26.66 4.63 0.14
N TYR A 205 27.92 4.22 0.03
CA TYR A 205 29.05 5.03 0.45
C TYR A 205 29.99 5.26 -0.73
N PRO A 206 30.49 6.50 -0.92
CA PRO A 206 31.45 6.79 -1.97
C PRO A 206 32.78 6.10 -1.69
N ILE A 207 33.40 5.54 -2.74
CA ILE A 207 34.72 4.89 -2.65
C ILE A 207 35.85 5.95 -2.65
N VAL A 208 35.57 7.15 -3.17
CA VAL A 208 36.57 8.23 -3.30
C VAL A 208 36.91 8.81 -1.93
N LYS A 209 38.20 8.72 -1.54
CA LYS A 209 38.73 9.31 -0.30
C LYS A 209 38.41 10.81 -0.23
N GLY A 210 37.74 11.23 0.84
CA GLY A 210 37.37 12.63 1.10
C GLY A 210 35.90 12.99 0.84
N GLN A 211 35.10 12.09 0.27
CA GLN A 211 33.64 12.21 0.32
C GLN A 211 33.14 11.38 1.52
N GLU A 212 32.62 12.03 2.55
CA GLU A 212 32.02 11.37 3.72
C GLU A 212 30.49 11.49 3.67
N GLY A 213 29.79 10.44 4.13
CA GLY A 213 28.34 10.39 4.21
C GLY A 213 27.69 9.34 3.34
N ALA A 214 26.52 8.87 3.77
CA ALA A 214 25.69 7.97 2.97
C ALA A 214 25.07 8.73 1.80
N CYS A 215 24.97 8.05 0.64
CA CYS A 215 24.36 8.55 -0.58
C CYS A 215 23.12 7.72 -0.92
N ASP A 216 22.18 8.39 -1.57
CA ASP A 216 20.98 7.78 -2.10
C ASP A 216 21.27 6.99 -3.39
N CYS A 217 20.46 5.96 -3.62
CA CYS A 217 20.55 5.14 -4.82
C CYS A 217 20.22 5.97 -6.09
N PRO A 218 21.09 5.98 -7.11
CA PRO A 218 20.88 6.75 -8.33
C PRO A 218 19.67 6.30 -9.15
N PHE A 219 19.17 5.09 -8.91
CA PHE A 219 18.00 4.56 -9.60
C PHE A 219 16.68 4.91 -8.92
N LEU A 220 16.67 5.56 -7.74
CA LEU A 220 15.42 5.92 -7.06
C LEU A 220 14.38 6.60 -7.95
N PRO A 221 14.73 7.51 -8.88
CA PRO A 221 13.76 8.12 -9.80
C PRO A 221 13.05 7.15 -10.75
N VAL A 222 13.60 5.95 -10.98
CA VAL A 222 13.08 4.93 -11.91
C VAL A 222 12.95 3.55 -11.29
N CYS A 223 13.22 3.42 -9.99
CA CYS A 223 13.37 2.12 -9.33
C CYS A 223 12.02 1.38 -9.31
N PRO A 224 11.96 0.13 -9.83
CA PRO A 224 10.73 -0.64 -9.85
C PRO A 224 10.32 -1.11 -8.44
N VAL A 225 11.27 -1.37 -7.53
CA VAL A 225 10.98 -1.65 -6.11
C VAL A 225 10.24 -0.48 -5.44
N HIS A 226 10.56 0.75 -5.83
CA HIS A 226 9.93 1.93 -5.26
C HIS A 226 8.82 2.51 -6.13
N LEU A 227 8.39 1.79 -7.18
CA LEU A 227 7.33 2.25 -8.04
C LEU A 227 6.04 2.60 -7.27
N PRO A 228 5.51 1.76 -6.36
CA PRO A 228 4.32 2.12 -5.60
C PRO A 228 4.49 3.44 -4.84
N THR A 229 5.62 3.61 -4.13
CA THR A 229 5.89 4.86 -3.39
C THR A 229 6.02 6.07 -4.31
N ARG A 230 6.63 5.92 -5.50
CA ARG A 230 6.77 7.00 -6.48
C ARG A 230 5.42 7.45 -7.03
N GLU A 231 4.49 6.51 -7.25
CA GLU A 231 3.19 6.83 -7.81
C GLU A 231 2.27 7.57 -6.80
N LEU A 232 2.51 7.45 -5.48
CA LEU A 232 1.69 8.10 -4.43
C LEU A 232 1.45 9.59 -4.63
N ALA A 233 2.43 10.30 -5.19
CA ALA A 233 2.33 11.74 -5.43
C ALA A 233 1.29 12.10 -6.49
N SER A 234 1.14 11.24 -7.50
CA SER A 234 0.24 11.43 -8.65
C SER A 234 -1.08 10.68 -8.53
N THR A 235 -1.26 9.84 -7.51
CA THR A 235 -2.43 8.97 -7.41
C THR A 235 -3.50 9.47 -6.45
N SER A 236 -4.73 9.16 -6.82
CA SER A 236 -5.96 9.41 -6.08
C SER A 236 -6.45 8.17 -5.32
N ILE A 237 -6.06 6.95 -5.69
CA ILE A 237 -6.55 5.73 -5.02
C ILE A 237 -5.38 4.99 -4.37
N TRP A 238 -5.43 4.83 -3.04
CA TRP A 238 -4.46 4.04 -2.27
C TRP A 238 -5.13 2.78 -1.76
N LEU A 239 -4.58 1.63 -2.10
CA LEU A 239 -5.11 0.34 -1.70
C LEU A 239 -4.23 -0.23 -0.61
N ALA A 240 -4.79 -0.54 0.55
CA ALA A 240 -4.02 -0.94 1.70
C ALA A 240 -4.65 -2.13 2.41
N THR A 241 -3.82 -2.92 3.09
CA THR A 241 -4.29 -3.80 4.16
C THR A 241 -4.02 -3.17 5.53
N PRO A 242 -4.71 -3.59 6.60
CA PRO A 242 -4.43 -3.14 7.96
C PRO A 242 -2.95 -3.31 8.34
N ALA A 243 -2.36 -4.44 8.00
CA ALA A 243 -0.94 -4.71 8.23
C ALA A 243 -0.03 -3.72 7.48
N SER A 244 -0.35 -3.39 6.22
CA SER A 244 0.44 -2.43 5.44
C SER A 244 0.37 -1.01 6.01
N LEU A 245 -0.82 -0.56 6.44
CA LEU A 245 -1.01 0.76 7.03
C LEU A 245 -0.20 0.92 8.32
N LEU A 246 -0.20 -0.12 9.15
CA LEU A 246 0.43 -0.07 10.46
C LEU A 246 1.93 -0.40 10.45
N ALA A 247 2.41 -1.25 9.55
CA ALA A 247 3.79 -1.72 9.58
C ALA A 247 4.69 -1.15 8.48
N ALA A 248 4.13 -0.85 7.29
CA ALA A 248 4.94 -0.40 6.16
C ALA A 248 5.16 1.11 6.17
N ARG A 249 6.31 1.50 5.61
CA ARG A 249 6.76 2.88 5.49
C ARG A 249 7.15 3.15 4.04
N PRO A 250 6.88 4.36 3.52
CA PRO A 250 7.46 4.82 2.27
C PRO A 250 8.99 4.96 2.42
N GLN A 251 9.69 4.98 1.29
CA GLN A 251 11.14 5.17 1.27
C GLN A 251 11.48 6.65 1.38
N ALA A 252 12.16 7.08 2.44
CA ALA A 252 12.94 8.32 2.45
C ALA A 252 14.08 8.11 1.45
N PRO A 253 14.13 8.78 0.27
CA PRO A 253 13.89 10.21 0.06
C PRO A 253 12.67 10.57 -0.81
N LEU A 254 11.80 9.61 -1.15
CA LEU A 254 10.56 9.88 -1.88
C LEU A 254 9.52 10.56 -0.99
N ILE A 255 9.58 10.28 0.31
CA ILE A 255 8.85 10.97 1.38
C ILE A 255 9.89 11.26 2.47
N GLU A 256 10.14 12.53 2.75
CA GLU A 256 11.29 12.95 3.58
C GLU A 256 11.09 12.56 5.04
N GLU A 257 9.86 12.65 5.52
CA GLU A 257 9.47 12.37 6.88
C GLU A 257 9.36 10.86 7.14
N GLU A 258 9.98 10.40 8.23
CA GLU A 258 9.80 9.02 8.70
C GLU A 258 8.40 8.82 9.28
N MET A 259 7.50 8.25 8.50
CA MET A 259 6.15 7.90 8.95
C MET A 259 5.66 6.58 8.37
N ARG A 260 4.58 6.05 8.94
CA ARG A 260 3.86 4.88 8.43
C ARG A 260 2.80 5.29 7.40
N TYR A 261 2.35 4.34 6.59
CA TYR A 261 1.28 4.62 5.63
C TYR A 261 -0.04 5.06 6.27
N VAL A 262 -0.33 4.62 7.50
CA VAL A 262 -1.50 5.14 8.25
C VAL A 262 -1.41 6.65 8.49
N GLU A 263 -0.24 7.17 8.82
CA GLU A 263 -0.04 8.60 9.08
C GLU A 263 -0.13 9.40 7.78
N LEU A 264 0.44 8.86 6.70
CA LEU A 264 0.35 9.44 5.38
C LEU A 264 -1.11 9.48 4.88
N ALA A 265 -1.86 8.40 5.07
CA ALA A 265 -3.28 8.30 4.75
C ALA A 265 -4.09 9.37 5.53
N MET A 266 -3.85 9.52 6.83
CA MET A 266 -4.54 10.52 7.66
C MET A 266 -4.28 11.98 7.25
N ARG A 267 -3.16 12.25 6.57
CA ARG A 267 -2.79 13.60 6.09
C ARG A 267 -3.32 13.88 4.70
N HIS A 268 -3.31 12.87 3.82
CA HIS A 268 -3.55 13.04 2.39
C HIS A 268 -4.91 12.56 1.89
N ALA A 269 -5.58 11.65 2.59
CA ALA A 269 -6.86 11.10 2.15
C ALA A 269 -8.01 12.05 2.48
N ASP A 270 -8.95 12.16 1.56
CA ASP A 270 -10.24 12.83 1.73
C ASP A 270 -11.32 11.85 2.22
N GLY A 271 -11.13 10.54 1.97
CA GLY A 271 -11.96 9.47 2.51
C GLY A 271 -11.17 8.18 2.72
N ILE A 272 -11.53 7.43 3.77
CA ILE A 272 -11.00 6.09 4.03
C ILE A 272 -12.19 5.12 4.02
N LEU A 273 -12.20 4.19 3.08
CA LEU A 273 -13.19 3.14 2.94
C LEU A 273 -12.62 1.86 3.53
N VAL A 274 -13.32 1.24 4.46
CA VAL A 274 -12.89 0.00 5.11
C VAL A 274 -13.89 -1.09 4.75
N ASP A 275 -13.43 -2.09 4.00
CA ASP A 275 -14.20 -3.31 3.77
C ASP A 275 -13.96 -4.30 4.91
N GLU A 276 -14.99 -5.09 5.22
CA GLU A 276 -14.96 -6.06 6.35
C GLU A 276 -14.45 -5.41 7.66
N ALA A 277 -15.06 -4.27 8.03
CA ALA A 277 -14.59 -3.42 9.12
C ALA A 277 -14.48 -4.14 10.48
N ASP A 278 -15.30 -5.16 10.70
CA ASP A 278 -15.23 -6.05 11.86
C ASP A 278 -13.94 -6.87 11.89
N LEU A 279 -13.55 -7.45 10.76
CA LEU A 279 -12.27 -8.17 10.64
C LEU A 279 -11.08 -7.19 10.76
N VAL A 280 -11.16 -6.03 10.13
CA VAL A 280 -10.13 -4.99 10.24
C VAL A 280 -9.97 -4.50 11.68
N GLN A 281 -11.08 -4.36 12.42
CA GLN A 281 -11.05 -3.96 13.82
C GLN A 281 -10.30 -5.00 14.67
N VAL A 282 -10.58 -6.30 14.51
CA VAL A 282 -9.85 -7.37 15.19
C VAL A 282 -8.35 -7.29 14.89
N GLN A 283 -7.97 -7.09 13.63
CA GLN A 283 -6.56 -6.97 13.23
C GLN A 283 -5.86 -5.75 13.85
N PHE A 284 -6.58 -4.64 14.02
CA PHE A 284 -6.07 -3.47 14.73
C PHE A 284 -5.95 -3.71 16.24
N ASP A 285 -6.97 -4.31 16.85
CA ASP A 285 -6.98 -4.64 18.28
C ASP A 285 -5.80 -5.57 18.62
N ASP A 286 -5.57 -6.62 17.83
CA ASP A 286 -4.42 -7.53 18.00
C ASP A 286 -3.08 -6.79 17.92
N ARG A 287 -2.98 -5.73 17.11
CA ARG A 287 -1.74 -4.99 16.91
C ARG A 287 -1.50 -3.92 17.97
N PHE A 288 -2.55 -3.27 18.45
CA PHE A 288 -2.47 -2.18 19.44
C PHE A 288 -2.62 -2.66 20.88
N ALA A 289 -3.25 -3.81 21.11
CA ALA A 289 -3.39 -4.47 22.41
C ALA A 289 -2.90 -5.93 22.34
N PRO A 290 -1.61 -6.16 22.01
CA PRO A 290 -1.09 -7.51 21.86
C PRO A 290 -1.11 -8.25 23.20
N THR A 291 -1.64 -9.48 23.18
CA THR A 291 -1.55 -10.39 24.32
C THR A 291 -0.30 -11.25 24.17
N GLU A 292 0.65 -11.13 25.10
CA GLU A 292 1.92 -11.85 25.06
C GLU A 292 2.07 -12.78 26.26
N GLY A 293 2.36 -14.05 25.97
CA GLY A 293 2.70 -15.03 27.00
C GLY A 293 4.11 -14.78 27.51
N LEU A 294 4.27 -14.36 28.77
CA LEU A 294 5.58 -14.04 29.35
C LEU A 294 6.52 -15.25 29.39
N VAL A 295 5.99 -16.42 29.78
CA VAL A 295 6.70 -17.69 29.90
C VAL A 295 5.85 -18.79 29.26
N GLY A 296 6.44 -19.59 28.37
CA GLY A 296 5.74 -20.67 27.68
C GLY A 296 6.72 -21.72 27.16
N ARG A 297 6.24 -22.92 26.85
CA ARG A 297 7.13 -24.06 26.50
C ARG A 297 7.93 -23.86 25.21
N TYR A 298 7.47 -23.03 24.27
CA TYR A 298 8.13 -22.86 22.97
C TYR A 298 8.17 -21.43 22.40
N GLU A 299 7.43 -20.47 22.96
CA GLU A 299 7.33 -19.10 22.38
C GLU A 299 7.13 -17.99 23.43
N GLY A 300 7.58 -18.20 24.68
CA GLY A 300 7.52 -17.17 25.71
C GLY A 300 8.24 -15.89 25.26
N TRP A 301 7.66 -14.72 25.57
CA TRP A 301 8.28 -13.43 25.24
C TRP A 301 9.71 -13.33 25.80
N LEU A 302 9.94 -13.84 27.02
CA LEU A 302 11.26 -13.87 27.64
C LEU A 302 12.25 -14.77 26.89
N ASP A 303 11.81 -15.89 26.34
CA ASP A 303 12.68 -16.79 25.56
C ASP A 303 13.09 -16.15 24.24
N ARG A 304 12.14 -15.47 23.55
CA ARG A 304 12.42 -14.70 22.32
C ARG A 304 13.36 -13.53 22.58
N LEU A 305 13.14 -12.79 23.68
CA LEU A 305 14.01 -11.70 24.09
C LEU A 305 15.43 -12.22 24.41
N ALA A 306 15.55 -13.30 25.19
CA ALA A 306 16.83 -13.89 25.52
C ALA A 306 17.61 -14.27 24.25
N GLN A 307 16.96 -14.90 23.27
CA GLN A 307 17.60 -15.21 21.99
C GLN A 307 18.04 -13.96 21.22
N GLN A 308 17.23 -12.90 21.18
CA GLN A 308 17.60 -11.66 20.51
C GLN A 308 18.77 -10.96 21.20
N VAL A 309 18.76 -10.88 22.53
CA VAL A 309 19.84 -10.30 23.33
C VAL A 309 21.12 -11.09 23.12
N MET A 310 21.07 -12.43 23.16
CA MET A 310 22.22 -13.27 22.87
C MET A 310 22.77 -13.01 21.46
N ARG A 311 21.91 -12.95 20.42
CA ARG A 311 22.37 -12.60 19.05
C ARG A 311 23.06 -11.23 18.99
N GLN A 312 22.61 -10.25 19.77
CA GLN A 312 23.24 -8.93 19.80
C GLN A 312 24.54 -8.91 20.61
N ILE A 313 24.64 -9.67 21.70
CA ILE A 313 25.86 -9.80 22.53
C ILE A 313 26.95 -10.54 21.76
N TYR A 314 26.61 -11.61 21.04
CA TYR A 314 27.55 -12.45 20.30
C TYR A 314 27.76 -12.00 18.83
N ARG A 315 27.30 -10.80 18.47
CA ARG A 315 27.50 -10.26 17.12
C ARG A 315 29.02 -10.07 16.89
N PRO A 316 29.63 -10.71 15.87
CA PRO A 316 31.05 -10.59 15.62
C PRO A 316 31.43 -9.12 15.42
N GLY A 317 32.46 -8.64 16.14
CA GLY A 317 33.01 -7.28 15.96
C GLY A 317 32.60 -6.22 17.00
N ARG A 318 31.77 -6.53 18.01
CA ARG A 318 31.66 -5.67 19.21
C ARG A 318 32.58 -6.17 20.32
N PRO A 319 33.36 -5.31 20.99
CA PRO A 319 33.99 -5.69 22.25
C PRO A 319 32.86 -6.01 23.25
N LEU A 320 32.92 -7.20 23.84
CA LEU A 320 32.01 -7.60 24.92
C LEU A 320 32.08 -6.53 26.02
N VAL A 321 30.93 -5.91 26.32
CA VAL A 321 30.81 -5.00 27.46
C VAL A 321 31.07 -5.84 28.72
N GLY A 322 32.21 -5.58 29.38
CA GLY A 322 32.56 -6.25 30.64
C GLY A 322 34.00 -6.74 30.79
N ARG A 323 34.86 -6.70 29.76
CA ARG A 323 36.32 -6.90 29.97
C ARG A 323 37.05 -5.57 30.13
N ALA A 324 36.73 -4.83 31.19
CA ALA A 324 37.71 -3.90 31.75
C ALA A 324 38.78 -4.74 32.47
N LYS A 325 40.03 -4.69 32.01
CA LYS A 325 41.17 -5.14 32.82
C LYS A 325 41.26 -4.21 34.03
N GLY A 326 41.13 -4.75 35.24
CA GLY A 326 41.49 -4.01 36.46
C GLY A 326 40.58 -4.13 37.68
N LEU A 327 39.94 -5.28 37.90
CA LEU A 327 39.36 -5.62 39.21
C LEU A 327 39.69 -7.08 39.52
N ASP A 328 40.96 -7.29 39.89
CA ASP A 328 41.34 -8.30 40.89
C ASP A 328 41.13 -7.68 42.29
#